data_AF-A0A367Y8H3-F1
#
_entry.id   AF-A0A367Y8H3-F1
#
_cell.length_a   1.000
_cell.length_b   1.000
_cell.length_c   1.000
_cell.angle_alpha   90.00
_cell.angle_beta   90.00
_cell.angle_gamma   90.00
#
_symmetry.space_group_name_H-M   'P 1'
#
loop_
_entity.id
_entity.type
_entity.pdbx_description
1 polymer ?
#
loop_
_entity_poly.entity_id
_entity_poly.type
_entity_poly.pdbx_seq_one_letter_code
_entity_poly.pdbx_strand_id
1 'polypeptide(L)'
;MHWDLAAHAATFPTLSIVPDAEKLLESFGPWVLIGLFAVLFIESGVLFPFLPGDSLIVTAAILAGPLGITWWQILLVGIPAAFLGDQVGYFLGRRFGRRLFKDDARILKTSHLEEAEAFFRKYGGVSLVLGRFVPIVRTYVPLAAGTAAMPYRRFLLWNIGGGVLWVGSMTLVGALLGGIPLVRDNIDILAIVIVLVSVLPIVIGAVIKARKSKREGTQA
;
A
#
# COMPACT_ATOMS: atom_id res chain seq x y z
N MET A 1 -6.43 48.87 -28.11
CA MET A 1 -5.51 48.17 -27.20
C MET A 1 -6.29 47.08 -26.49
N HIS A 2 -6.61 46.01 -27.19
CA HIS A 2 -7.24 44.79 -26.66
C HIS A 2 -6.31 43.65 -27.06
N TRP A 3 -5.69 43.01 -26.07
CA TRP A 3 -4.91 41.80 -26.30
C TRP A 3 -5.80 40.61 -25.96
N ASP A 4 -6.27 39.92 -26.99
CA ASP A 4 -6.87 38.60 -26.90
C ASP A 4 -5.79 37.59 -26.47
N LEU A 5 -5.81 37.20 -25.19
CA LEU A 5 -5.03 36.08 -24.65
C LEU A 5 -5.92 34.84 -24.46
N ALA A 6 -6.74 34.54 -25.46
CA ALA A 6 -7.45 33.29 -25.58
C ALA A 6 -6.78 32.42 -26.66
N ALA A 7 -5.55 31.97 -26.41
CA ALA A 7 -4.94 30.92 -27.21
C ALA A 7 -3.79 30.27 -26.45
N HIS A 8 -3.85 28.94 -26.35
CA HIS A 8 -2.83 28.01 -25.83
C HIS A 8 -2.83 27.75 -24.32
N ALA A 9 -3.99 27.37 -23.75
CA ALA A 9 -3.97 26.35 -22.71
C ALA A 9 -3.58 25.03 -23.41
N ALA A 10 -2.30 24.69 -23.34
CA ALA A 10 -1.79 23.42 -23.86
C ALA A 10 -2.57 22.28 -23.22
N THR A 11 -3.36 21.57 -24.04
CA THR A 11 -4.01 20.32 -23.66
C THR A 11 -2.91 19.29 -23.45
N PHE A 12 -2.38 19.23 -22.23
CA PHE A 12 -1.48 18.16 -21.85
C PHE A 12 -2.27 16.85 -21.89
N PRO A 13 -1.81 15.83 -22.61
CA PRO A 13 -2.41 14.51 -22.54
C PRO A 13 -2.20 14.02 -21.11
N THR A 14 -3.26 14.06 -20.30
CA THR A 14 -3.29 13.53 -18.94
C THR A 14 -2.86 12.07 -19.00
N LEU A 15 -1.69 11.79 -18.43
CA LEU A 15 -1.09 10.48 -18.35
C LEU A 15 -1.95 9.65 -17.39
N SER A 16 -2.97 9.01 -17.96
CA SER A 16 -4.03 8.25 -17.30
C SER A 16 -3.49 6.97 -16.66
N ILE A 17 -2.77 7.11 -15.55
CA ILE A 17 -2.31 5.98 -14.71
C ILE A 17 -3.27 5.77 -13.53
N VAL A 18 -4.11 6.76 -13.19
CA VAL A 18 -5.18 6.63 -12.17
C VAL A 18 -6.61 6.73 -12.74
N PRO A 19 -7.03 5.92 -13.74
CA PRO A 19 -8.46 5.82 -14.08
C PRO A 19 -9.26 4.91 -13.13
N ASP A 20 -8.61 4.05 -12.33
CA ASP A 20 -9.31 2.91 -11.73
C ASP A 20 -9.81 3.15 -10.30
N ALA A 21 -9.03 3.75 -9.38
CA ALA A 21 -9.43 3.83 -7.96
C ALA A 21 -10.64 4.76 -7.72
N GLU A 22 -10.67 5.92 -8.38
CA GLU A 22 -11.78 6.85 -8.32
C GLU A 22 -13.06 6.23 -8.91
N LYS A 23 -12.98 5.71 -10.14
CA LYS A 23 -14.10 5.01 -10.78
C LYS A 23 -14.57 3.80 -9.96
N LEU A 24 -13.67 3.08 -9.31
CA LEU A 24 -14.01 1.96 -8.43
C LEU A 24 -14.80 2.45 -7.21
N LEU A 25 -14.35 3.52 -6.55
CA LEU A 25 -15.08 4.11 -5.42
C LEU A 25 -16.45 4.64 -5.83
N GLU A 26 -16.54 5.34 -6.95
CA GLU A 26 -17.80 5.83 -7.51
C GLU A 26 -18.73 4.67 -7.87
N SER A 27 -18.19 3.58 -8.44
CA SER A 27 -18.97 2.39 -8.81
C SER A 27 -19.62 1.70 -7.60
N PHE A 28 -19.03 1.84 -6.41
CA PHE A 28 -19.63 1.31 -5.18
C PHE A 28 -20.80 2.16 -4.68
N GLY A 29 -20.88 3.44 -5.08
CA GLY A 29 -21.97 4.35 -4.74
C GLY A 29 -22.25 4.39 -3.22
N PRO A 30 -23.50 4.12 -2.77
CA PRO A 30 -23.84 4.10 -1.34
C PRO A 30 -23.06 3.08 -0.50
N TRP A 31 -22.48 2.06 -1.14
CA TRP A 31 -21.75 0.97 -0.49
C TRP A 31 -20.23 1.18 -0.48
N VAL A 32 -19.76 2.40 -0.72
CA VAL A 32 -18.33 2.72 -0.83
C VAL A 32 -17.49 2.21 0.34
N LEU A 33 -18.01 2.26 1.57
CA LEU A 33 -17.33 1.74 2.75
C LEU A 33 -17.20 0.20 2.72
N ILE A 34 -18.23 -0.51 2.27
CA ILE A 34 -18.17 -1.98 2.13
C ILE A 34 -17.22 -2.37 1.00
N GLY A 35 -17.26 -1.65 -0.12
CA GLY A 35 -16.32 -1.85 -1.23
C GLY A 35 -14.87 -1.62 -0.81
N LEU A 36 -14.62 -0.51 -0.09
CA LEU A 36 -13.31 -0.21 0.50
C LEU A 36 -12.86 -1.33 1.44
N PHE A 37 -13.73 -1.78 2.36
CA PHE A 37 -13.44 -2.90 3.25
C PHE A 37 -13.01 -4.14 2.47
N ALA A 38 -13.81 -4.54 1.48
CA ALA A 38 -13.59 -5.75 0.71
C ALA A 38 -12.26 -5.71 -0.04
N VAL A 39 -11.95 -4.59 -0.71
CA VAL A 39 -10.69 -4.42 -1.45
C VAL A 39 -9.49 -4.53 -0.51
N LEU A 40 -9.51 -3.79 0.59
CA LEU A 40 -8.41 -3.78 1.56
C LEU A 40 -8.22 -5.15 2.23
N PHE A 41 -9.33 -5.83 2.54
CA PHE A 41 -9.31 -7.17 3.10
C PHE A 41 -8.73 -8.19 2.13
N ILE A 42 -9.15 -8.16 0.86
CA ILE A 42 -8.67 -9.10 -0.17
C ILE A 42 -7.18 -8.86 -0.46
N GLU A 43 -6.76 -7.60 -0.59
CA GLU A 43 -5.37 -7.25 -0.83
C GLU A 43 -4.46 -7.72 0.32
N SER A 44 -4.91 -7.51 1.56
CA SER A 44 -4.13 -7.88 2.75
C SER A 44 -4.17 -9.39 3.04
N GLY A 45 -5.29 -10.07 2.78
CA GLY A 45 -5.52 -11.46 3.20
C GLY A 45 -5.41 -12.55 2.14
N VAL A 46 -5.66 -12.24 0.87
CA VAL A 46 -5.71 -13.25 -0.22
C VAL A 46 -4.48 -13.18 -1.13
N LEU A 47 -3.43 -12.48 -0.69
CA LEU A 47 -2.14 -12.41 -1.40
C LEU A 47 -2.31 -11.90 -2.85
N PHE A 48 -3.21 -10.93 -3.06
CA PHE A 48 -3.41 -10.27 -4.35
C PHE A 48 -2.70 -8.90 -4.35
N PRO A 49 -1.39 -8.84 -4.70
CA PRO A 49 -0.60 -7.61 -4.63
C PRO A 49 -0.98 -6.57 -5.70
N PHE A 50 -1.92 -6.91 -6.59
CA PHE A 50 -2.35 -6.04 -7.69
C PHE A 50 -3.49 -5.10 -7.31
N LEU A 51 -4.15 -5.31 -6.17
CA LEU A 51 -5.22 -4.43 -5.73
C LEU A 51 -4.64 -3.08 -5.25
N PRO A 52 -5.23 -1.94 -5.65
CA PRO A 52 -4.63 -0.63 -5.42
C PRO A 52 -5.05 -0.01 -4.07
N GLY A 53 -4.91 -0.71 -2.94
CA GLY A 53 -5.49 -0.25 -1.67
C GLY A 53 -4.85 0.99 -1.07
N ASP A 54 -3.55 1.24 -1.30
CA ASP A 54 -2.88 2.47 -0.88
C ASP A 54 -3.55 3.69 -1.52
N SER A 55 -3.63 3.68 -2.86
CA SER A 55 -4.32 4.70 -3.63
C SER A 55 -5.80 4.75 -3.30
N LEU A 56 -6.47 3.61 -3.04
CA LEU A 56 -7.90 3.60 -2.73
C LEU A 56 -8.20 4.33 -1.42
N ILE A 57 -7.41 4.13 -0.36
CA ILE A 57 -7.57 4.85 0.90
C ILE A 57 -7.32 6.34 0.70
N VAL A 58 -6.25 6.70 -0.01
CA VAL A 58 -5.92 8.11 -0.27
C VAL A 58 -7.02 8.79 -1.07
N THR A 59 -7.45 8.19 -2.18
CA THR A 59 -8.51 8.72 -3.04
C THR A 59 -9.83 8.82 -2.28
N ALA A 60 -10.20 7.81 -1.47
CA ALA A 60 -11.40 7.87 -0.64
C ALA A 60 -11.33 9.03 0.38
N ALA A 61 -10.15 9.33 0.93
CA ALA A 61 -9.97 10.44 1.87
C ALA A 61 -10.01 11.82 1.17
N ILE A 62 -9.48 11.93 -0.05
CA ILE A 62 -9.57 13.14 -0.89
C ILE A 62 -11.03 13.43 -1.27
N LEU A 63 -11.73 12.38 -1.71
CA LEU A 63 -13.11 12.44 -2.17
C LEU A 63 -14.14 12.24 -1.06
N ALA A 64 -13.74 12.32 0.22
CA ALA A 64 -14.62 12.01 1.34
C ALA A 64 -15.92 12.85 1.32
N GLY A 65 -15.80 14.16 1.09
CA GLY A 65 -16.95 15.07 0.97
C GLY A 65 -17.90 14.68 -0.18
N PRO A 66 -17.43 14.61 -1.44
CA PRO A 66 -18.23 14.16 -2.58
C PRO A 66 -18.86 12.77 -2.40
N LEU A 67 -18.16 11.83 -1.77
CA LEU A 67 -18.64 10.47 -1.50
C LEU A 67 -19.60 10.39 -0.30
N GLY A 68 -19.85 11.50 0.41
CA GLY A 68 -20.70 11.52 1.60
C GLY A 68 -20.14 10.73 2.78
N ILE A 69 -18.82 10.50 2.80
CA ILE A 69 -18.13 9.78 3.87
C ILE A 69 -17.21 10.73 4.65
N THR A 70 -16.81 10.30 5.83
CA THR A 70 -15.85 11.00 6.68
C THR A 70 -14.56 10.21 6.76
N TRP A 71 -13.45 10.92 6.96
CA TRP A 71 -12.15 10.29 7.19
C TRP A 71 -12.16 9.32 8.38
N TRP A 72 -13.00 9.57 9.40
CA TRP A 72 -13.17 8.65 10.53
C TRP A 72 -13.79 7.31 10.13
N GLN A 73 -14.75 7.31 9.20
CA GLN A 73 -15.34 6.08 8.65
C GLN A 73 -14.30 5.27 7.86
N ILE A 74 -13.40 5.94 7.12
CA ILE A 74 -12.30 5.27 6.41
C ILE A 74 -11.39 4.55 7.41
N LEU A 75 -11.04 5.18 8.55
CA LEU A 75 -10.25 4.54 9.59
C LEU A 75 -10.99 3.35 10.24
N LEU A 76 -12.26 3.55 10.60
CA LEU A 76 -13.10 2.53 11.25
C LEU A 76 -13.30 1.29 10.39
N VAL A 77 -13.24 1.43 9.06
CA VAL A 77 -13.42 0.34 8.11
C VAL A 77 -12.09 -0.24 7.66
N GLY A 78 -11.14 0.62 7.32
CA GLY A 78 -9.84 0.23 6.77
C GLY A 78 -8.97 -0.51 7.79
N ILE A 79 -8.97 -0.08 9.06
CA ILE A 79 -8.15 -0.73 10.10
C ILE A 79 -8.63 -2.17 10.34
N PRO A 80 -9.93 -2.44 10.58
CA PRO A 80 -10.42 -3.81 10.66
C PRO A 80 -10.21 -4.63 9.38
N ALA A 81 -10.40 -4.04 8.20
CA ALA A 81 -10.17 -4.73 6.93
C ALA A 81 -8.72 -5.24 6.81
N ALA A 82 -7.76 -4.34 7.05
CA ALA A 82 -6.34 -4.67 6.99
C ALA A 82 -5.94 -5.67 8.09
N PHE A 83 -6.46 -5.48 9.30
CA PHE A 83 -6.23 -6.41 10.40
C PHE A 83 -6.73 -7.81 10.05
N LEU A 84 -7.99 -7.95 9.67
CA LEU A 84 -8.63 -9.23 9.36
C LEU A 84 -7.97 -9.92 8.17
N GLY A 85 -7.58 -9.16 7.13
CA GLY A 85 -6.82 -9.70 6.01
C GLY A 85 -5.48 -10.29 6.48
N ASP A 86 -4.70 -9.53 7.24
CA ASP A 86 -3.42 -10.02 7.79
C ASP A 86 -3.60 -11.26 8.68
N GLN A 87 -4.72 -11.39 9.40
CA GLN A 87 -5.02 -12.62 10.15
C GLN A 87 -5.11 -13.84 9.21
N VAL A 88 -5.81 -13.71 8.08
CA VAL A 88 -5.91 -14.77 7.07
C VAL A 88 -4.51 -15.13 6.57
N GLY A 89 -3.69 -14.13 6.22
CA GLY A 89 -2.31 -14.34 5.82
C GLY A 89 -1.50 -15.10 6.88
N TYR A 90 -1.53 -14.66 8.14
CA TYR A 90 -0.82 -15.35 9.23
C TYR A 90 -1.25 -16.80 9.41
N PHE A 91 -2.56 -17.09 9.40
CA PHE A 91 -3.05 -18.46 9.57
C PHE A 91 -2.74 -19.35 8.37
N LEU A 92 -2.80 -18.81 7.15
CA LEU A 92 -2.36 -19.51 5.94
C LEU A 92 -0.89 -19.90 6.05
N GLY A 93 -0.04 -18.96 6.49
CA GLY A 93 1.39 -19.20 6.67
C GLY A 93 1.67 -20.22 7.77
N ARG A 94 0.93 -20.13 8.88
CA ARG A 94 1.08 -21.05 10.01
C ARG A 94 0.65 -22.48 9.68
N ARG A 95 -0.42 -22.64 8.88
CA ARG A 95 -1.02 -23.96 8.56
C ARG A 95 -0.35 -24.64 7.37
N PHE A 96 -0.08 -23.89 6.31
CA PHE A 96 0.42 -24.45 5.05
C PHE A 96 1.91 -24.21 4.83
N GLY A 97 2.50 -23.20 5.48
CA GLY A 97 3.93 -22.93 5.43
C GLY A 97 4.43 -22.65 4.01
N ARG A 98 5.67 -23.06 3.72
CA ARG A 98 6.30 -22.94 2.40
C ARG A 98 5.58 -23.73 1.29
N ARG A 99 4.67 -24.66 1.62
CA ARG A 99 3.98 -25.51 0.64
C ARG A 99 3.01 -24.73 -0.28
N LEU A 100 2.64 -23.51 0.10
CA LEU A 100 1.85 -22.62 -0.75
C LEU A 100 2.67 -22.02 -1.91
N PHE A 101 4.00 -22.11 -1.83
CA PHE A 101 4.90 -21.46 -2.77
C PHE A 101 5.48 -22.45 -3.76
N LYS A 102 5.61 -21.99 -5.01
CA LYS A 102 6.25 -22.72 -6.09
C LYS A 102 7.07 -21.75 -6.93
N ASP A 103 8.17 -22.24 -7.52
CA ASP A 103 9.05 -21.41 -8.35
C ASP A 103 8.37 -20.97 -9.66
N ASP A 104 7.41 -21.76 -10.16
CA ASP A 104 6.64 -21.50 -11.38
C ASP A 104 5.38 -20.65 -11.17
N ALA A 105 5.01 -20.35 -9.92
CA ALA A 105 3.80 -19.61 -9.61
C ALA A 105 3.91 -18.15 -10.09
N ARG A 106 2.78 -17.54 -10.51
CA ARG A 106 2.79 -16.10 -10.87
C ARG A 106 2.82 -15.18 -9.66
N ILE A 107 2.10 -15.55 -8.61
CA ILE A 107 1.88 -14.73 -7.41
C ILE A 107 2.70 -15.32 -6.26
N LEU A 108 2.43 -16.57 -5.86
CA LEU A 108 3.09 -17.26 -4.75
C LEU A 108 4.46 -17.84 -5.15
N LYS A 109 5.38 -16.98 -5.60
CA LYS A 109 6.76 -17.36 -5.91
C LYS A 109 7.60 -17.54 -4.66
N THR A 110 8.41 -18.59 -4.63
CA THR A 110 9.34 -18.84 -3.52
C THR A 110 10.29 -17.66 -3.28
N SER A 111 10.71 -16.95 -4.33
CA SER A 111 11.58 -15.77 -4.21
C SER A 111 10.93 -14.64 -3.40
N HIS A 112 9.64 -14.36 -3.59
CA HIS A 112 8.94 -13.33 -2.80
C HIS A 112 8.81 -13.73 -1.34
N LEU A 113 8.59 -15.02 -1.06
CA LEU A 113 8.61 -15.52 0.32
C LEU A 113 9.99 -15.35 0.94
N GLU A 114 11.06 -15.68 0.22
CA GLU A 114 12.44 -15.57 0.74
C GLU A 114 12.82 -14.12 1.03
N GLU A 115 12.37 -13.17 0.20
CA GLU A 115 12.50 -11.74 0.47
C GLU A 115 11.77 -11.33 1.76
N ALA A 116 10.53 -11.79 1.94
CA ALA A 116 9.75 -11.50 3.13
C ALA A 116 10.35 -12.15 4.39
N GLU A 117 10.83 -13.40 4.29
CA GLU A 117 11.55 -14.08 5.36
C GLU A 117 12.87 -13.36 5.70
N ALA A 118 13.63 -12.89 4.70
CA ALA A 118 14.85 -12.12 4.92
C ALA A 118 14.56 -10.78 5.61
N PHE A 119 13.48 -10.11 5.18
CA PHE A 119 13.00 -8.89 5.83
C PHE A 119 12.58 -9.16 7.27
N PHE A 120 11.87 -10.26 7.52
CA PHE A 120 11.46 -10.71 8.85
C PHE A 120 12.65 -11.09 9.74
N ARG A 121 13.67 -11.78 9.22
CA ARG A 121 14.92 -12.06 9.95
C ARG A 121 15.64 -10.79 10.35
N LYS A 122 15.58 -9.75 9.52
CA LYS A 122 16.28 -8.48 9.76
C LYS A 122 15.56 -7.57 10.76
N TYR A 123 14.23 -7.44 10.68
CA TYR A 123 13.47 -6.48 11.48
C TYR A 123 12.48 -7.11 12.49
N GLY A 124 12.31 -8.44 12.45
CA GLY A 124 11.45 -9.18 13.37
C GLY A 124 9.99 -8.71 13.32
N GLY A 125 9.39 -8.46 14.49
CA GLY A 125 8.01 -7.99 14.56
C GLY A 125 7.77 -6.63 13.90
N VAL A 126 8.79 -5.77 13.83
CA VAL A 126 8.71 -4.46 13.17
C VAL A 126 8.45 -4.60 11.67
N SER A 127 8.78 -5.77 11.08
CA SER A 127 8.47 -6.07 9.68
C SER A 127 6.99 -5.97 9.35
N LEU A 128 6.08 -6.28 10.30
CA LEU A 128 4.62 -6.17 10.12
C LEU A 128 4.15 -4.72 9.96
N VAL A 129 4.94 -3.77 10.42
CA VAL A 129 4.67 -2.33 10.27
C VAL A 129 5.37 -1.80 9.02
N LEU A 130 6.68 -1.99 8.91
CA LEU A 130 7.47 -1.45 7.80
C LEU A 130 7.13 -2.11 6.46
N GLY A 131 6.77 -3.39 6.49
CA GLY A 131 6.41 -4.16 5.30
C GLY A 131 5.20 -3.59 4.57
N ARG A 132 4.27 -2.94 5.28
CA ARG A 132 3.07 -2.31 4.70
C ARG A 132 3.38 -1.18 3.71
N PHE A 133 4.54 -0.54 3.85
CA PHE A 133 5.02 0.52 2.96
C PHE A 133 5.89 0.00 1.82
N VAL A 134 6.12 -1.32 1.74
CA VAL A 134 6.91 -1.97 0.70
C VAL A 134 5.98 -2.90 -0.09
N PRO A 135 5.53 -2.52 -1.31
CA PRO A 135 4.41 -3.14 -1.99
C PRO A 135 4.47 -4.67 -2.12
N ILE A 136 5.63 -5.21 -2.52
CA ILE A 136 5.81 -6.66 -2.66
C ILE A 136 5.80 -7.31 -1.26
N VAL A 137 6.58 -6.76 -0.34
CA VAL A 137 6.80 -7.32 1.00
C VAL A 137 5.50 -7.32 1.83
N ARG A 138 4.63 -6.31 1.69
CA ARG A 138 3.41 -6.19 2.53
C ARG A 138 2.52 -7.41 2.48
N THR A 139 2.33 -8.00 1.30
CA THR A 139 1.42 -9.13 1.11
C THR A 139 2.00 -10.41 1.69
N TYR A 140 3.33 -10.57 1.66
CA TYR A 140 3.98 -11.78 2.14
C TYR A 140 4.41 -11.72 3.61
N VAL A 141 4.47 -10.55 4.26
CA VAL A 141 4.93 -10.43 5.66
C VAL A 141 4.03 -11.16 6.67
N PRO A 142 2.68 -11.00 6.65
CA PRO A 142 1.81 -11.72 7.59
C PRO A 142 1.96 -13.23 7.43
N LEU A 143 2.04 -13.68 6.18
CA LEU A 143 2.26 -15.07 5.83
C LEU A 143 3.63 -15.57 6.32
N ALA A 144 4.71 -14.82 6.07
CA ALA A 144 6.05 -15.12 6.55
C ALA A 144 6.10 -15.20 8.08
N ALA A 145 5.44 -14.30 8.80
CA ALA A 145 5.31 -14.36 10.25
C ALA A 145 4.59 -15.64 10.73
N GLY A 146 3.58 -16.09 9.98
CA GLY A 146 2.92 -17.37 10.18
C GLY A 146 3.85 -18.57 9.95
N THR A 147 4.58 -18.58 8.82
CA THR A 147 5.54 -19.64 8.48
C THR A 147 6.69 -19.75 9.49
N ALA A 148 7.15 -18.60 10.01
CA ALA A 148 8.17 -18.51 11.06
C ALA A 148 7.64 -18.85 12.46
N ALA A 149 6.39 -19.28 12.55
CA ALA A 149 5.74 -19.67 13.79
C ALA A 149 5.77 -18.58 14.88
N MET A 150 5.72 -17.30 14.50
CA MET A 150 5.70 -16.18 15.44
C MET A 150 4.57 -16.34 16.48
N PRO A 151 4.78 -16.02 17.78
CA PRO A 151 3.70 -16.08 18.76
C PRO A 151 2.55 -15.15 18.38
N TYR A 152 1.32 -15.69 18.35
CA TYR A 152 0.14 -14.97 17.88
C TYR A 152 -0.09 -13.64 18.59
N ARG A 153 0.14 -13.57 19.91
CA ARG A 153 0.03 -12.31 20.69
C ARG A 153 0.97 -11.23 20.18
N ARG A 154 2.21 -11.60 19.84
CA ARG A 154 3.20 -10.67 19.32
C ARG A 154 2.81 -10.22 17.92
N PHE A 155 2.36 -11.14 17.07
CA PHE A 155 1.83 -10.82 15.74
C PHE A 155 0.67 -9.81 15.84
N LEU A 156 -0.30 -10.05 16.73
CA LEU A 156 -1.46 -9.19 16.93
C LEU A 156 -1.07 -7.74 17.24
N LEU A 157 -0.14 -7.55 18.18
CA LEU A 157 0.31 -6.21 18.60
C LEU A 157 0.94 -5.44 17.44
N TRP A 158 1.84 -6.08 16.68
CA TRP A 158 2.49 -5.45 15.53
C TRP A 158 1.55 -5.27 14.35
N ASN A 159 0.62 -6.20 14.13
CA ASN A 159 -0.40 -6.12 13.07
C ASN A 159 -1.34 -4.94 13.33
N ILE A 160 -1.91 -4.82 14.54
CA ILE A 160 -2.78 -3.69 14.89
C ILE A 160 -2.03 -2.36 14.77
N GLY A 161 -0.82 -2.27 15.33
CA GLY A 161 0.00 -1.06 15.21
C GLY A 161 0.33 -0.70 13.77
N GLY A 162 0.65 -1.69 12.94
CA GLY A 162 0.91 -1.52 11.51
C GLY A 162 -0.33 -1.08 10.74
N GLY A 163 -1.49 -1.66 11.03
CA GLY A 163 -2.78 -1.31 10.46
C GLY A 163 -3.20 0.12 10.76
N VAL A 164 -3.14 0.51 12.03
CA VAL A 164 -3.45 1.87 12.47
C VAL A 164 -2.50 2.88 11.81
N LEU A 165 -1.19 2.60 11.82
CA LEU A 165 -0.21 3.51 11.23
C LEU A 165 -0.37 3.64 9.72
N TRP A 166 -0.57 2.52 9.02
CA TRP A 166 -0.72 2.52 7.57
C TRP A 166 -2.03 3.20 7.12
N VAL A 167 -3.19 2.74 7.59
CA VAL A 167 -4.49 3.35 7.21
C VAL A 167 -4.55 4.80 7.68
N GLY A 168 -4.06 5.07 8.89
CA GLY A 168 -3.99 6.42 9.46
C GLY A 168 -3.14 7.37 8.64
N SER A 169 -1.92 6.96 8.27
CA SER A 169 -1.04 7.80 7.45
C SER A 169 -1.61 8.03 6.04
N MET A 170 -2.13 6.99 5.37
CA MET A 170 -2.74 7.13 4.04
C MET A 170 -3.99 8.03 4.07
N THR A 171 -4.84 7.87 5.08
CA THR A 171 -6.05 8.69 5.25
C THR A 171 -5.69 10.14 5.58
N LEU A 172 -4.69 10.37 6.45
CA LEU A 172 -4.21 11.71 6.78
C LEU A 172 -3.63 12.40 5.55
N VAL A 173 -2.80 11.69 4.78
CA VAL A 173 -2.26 12.16 3.52
C VAL A 173 -3.42 12.58 2.59
N GLY A 174 -4.40 11.72 2.35
CA GLY A 174 -5.54 12.08 1.51
C GLY A 174 -6.39 13.24 2.06
N ALA A 175 -6.61 13.32 3.38
CA ALA A 175 -7.38 14.39 4.00
C ALA A 175 -6.67 15.76 3.91
N LEU A 176 -5.36 15.81 4.13
CA LEU A 176 -4.56 17.04 3.98
C LEU A 176 -4.56 17.49 2.51
N LEU A 177 -4.43 16.54 1.59
CA LEU A 177 -4.37 16.78 0.16
C LEU A 177 -5.73 17.23 -0.41
N GLY A 178 -6.84 16.69 0.08
CA GLY A 178 -8.19 17.11 -0.29
C GLY A 178 -8.57 18.53 0.15
N GLY A 179 -7.78 19.12 1.06
CA GLY A 179 -7.90 20.52 1.50
C GLY A 179 -7.10 21.53 0.67
N ILE A 180 -6.24 21.06 -0.24
CA ILE A 180 -5.44 21.93 -1.14
C ILE A 180 -6.18 22.03 -2.49
N PRO A 181 -6.70 23.21 -2.87
CA PRO A 181 -7.47 23.36 -4.13
C PRO A 181 -6.67 22.91 -5.35
N LEU A 182 -5.37 23.21 -5.36
CA LEU A 182 -4.42 22.85 -6.42
C LEU A 182 -4.23 21.33 -6.60
N VAL A 183 -4.49 20.55 -5.56
CA VAL A 183 -4.38 19.09 -5.55
C VAL A 183 -5.69 18.42 -5.94
N ARG A 184 -6.81 18.98 -5.49
CA ARG A 184 -8.16 18.53 -5.87
C ARG A 184 -8.35 18.61 -7.40
N ASP A 185 -7.73 19.61 -8.03
CA ASP A 185 -7.75 19.81 -9.49
C ASP A 185 -6.61 19.08 -10.23
N ASN A 186 -5.62 18.49 -9.53
CA ASN A 186 -4.46 17.82 -10.13
C ASN A 186 -4.10 16.50 -9.41
N ILE A 187 -5.06 15.57 -9.36
CA ILE A 187 -4.92 14.26 -8.71
C ILE A 187 -3.72 13.46 -9.29
N ASP A 188 -3.34 13.69 -10.55
CA ASP A 188 -2.20 13.04 -11.22
C ASP A 188 -0.84 13.39 -10.58
N ILE A 189 -0.62 14.65 -10.21
CA ILE A 189 0.61 15.10 -9.54
C ILE A 189 0.72 14.46 -8.15
N LEU A 190 -0.44 14.24 -7.52
CA LEU A 190 -0.54 13.63 -6.21
C LEU A 190 -0.11 12.17 -6.19
N ALA A 191 -0.56 11.39 -7.17
CA ALA A 191 -0.16 10.00 -7.35
C ALA A 191 1.34 9.89 -7.55
N ILE A 192 1.94 10.80 -8.34
CA ILE A 192 3.39 10.87 -8.55
C ILE A 192 4.14 11.18 -7.25
N VAL A 193 3.64 12.11 -6.43
CA VAL A 193 4.26 12.44 -5.13
C VAL A 193 4.17 11.26 -4.16
N ILE A 194 3.04 10.57 -4.07
CA ILE A 194 2.86 9.40 -3.18
C ILE A 194 3.74 8.24 -3.64
N VAL A 195 3.81 7.98 -4.95
CA VAL A 195 4.71 6.99 -5.52
C VAL A 195 6.16 7.39 -5.26
N LEU A 196 6.54 8.65 -5.47
CA LEU A 196 7.90 9.13 -5.19
C LEU A 196 8.27 8.98 -3.73
N VAL A 197 7.41 9.38 -2.79
CA VAL A 197 7.65 9.25 -1.34
C VAL A 197 7.70 7.77 -0.91
N SER A 198 6.90 6.89 -1.54
CA SER A 198 6.90 5.46 -1.23
C SER A 198 8.09 4.71 -1.86
N VAL A 199 8.55 5.15 -3.04
CA VAL A 199 9.67 4.54 -3.79
C VAL A 199 11.02 5.11 -3.35
N LEU A 200 11.09 6.37 -2.87
CA LEU A 200 12.33 7.02 -2.44
C LEU A 200 13.11 6.18 -1.41
N PRO A 201 12.51 5.66 -0.31
CA PRO A 201 13.23 4.87 0.67
C PRO A 201 13.79 3.58 0.10
N ILE A 202 13.08 2.97 -0.85
CA ILE A 202 13.47 1.74 -1.55
C ILE A 202 14.65 2.02 -2.48
N VAL A 203 14.58 3.09 -3.28
CA VAL A 203 15.65 3.51 -4.20
C VAL A 203 16.89 3.96 -3.42
N ILE A 204 16.72 4.76 -2.37
CA ILE A 204 17.82 5.18 -1.49
C ILE A 204 18.47 3.94 -0.85
N GLY A 205 17.68 3.00 -0.34
CA GLY A 205 18.17 1.74 0.21
C GLY A 205 18.92 0.88 -0.82
N ALA A 206 18.40 0.77 -2.04
CA ALA A 206 19.02 0.04 -3.14
C ALA A 206 20.33 0.69 -3.61
N VAL A 207 20.36 2.02 -3.74
CA VAL A 207 21.55 2.79 -4.14
C VAL A 207 22.63 2.72 -3.07
N ILE A 208 22.28 2.81 -1.79
CA ILE A 208 23.23 2.65 -0.68
C ILE A 208 23.82 1.22 -0.68
N LYS A 209 22.99 0.20 -0.88
CA LYS A 209 23.43 -1.20 -0.95
C LYS A 209 24.34 -1.47 -2.16
N ALA A 210 24.00 -0.92 -3.33
CA ALA A 210 24.81 -1.02 -4.55
C ALA A 210 26.16 -0.30 -4.40
N ARG A 211 26.18 0.88 -3.75
CA ARG A 211 27.43 1.61 -3.46
C ARG A 211 28.33 0.88 -2.47
N LYS A 212 27.75 0.13 -1.51
CA LYS A 212 28.51 -0.65 -0.52
C LYS A 212 29.15 -1.90 -1.15
N SER A 213 28.40 -2.62 -1.99
CA SER A 213 28.90 -3.76 -2.77
C SER A 213 30.05 -3.36 -3.72
N LYS A 214 30.00 -2.16 -4.32
CA LYS A 214 31.07 -1.67 -5.21
C LYS A 214 32.36 -1.29 -4.47
N ARG A 215 32.30 -0.95 -3.17
CA ARG A 215 33.48 -0.66 -2.33
C ARG A 215 34.19 -1.93 -1.84
N GLU A 216 33.45 -2.99 -1.58
CA GLU A 216 34.01 -4.29 -1.14
C GLU A 216 34.74 -5.01 -2.30
N GLY A 217 34.35 -4.78 -3.56
CA GLY A 217 35.04 -5.31 -4.74
C GLY A 217 36.29 -4.55 -5.19
N THR A 218 36.70 -3.47 -4.51
CA THR A 218 37.94 -2.72 -4.82
C THR A 218 39.05 -2.94 -3.77
N GLN A 219 38.78 -3.73 -2.73
CA GLN A 219 39.75 -4.10 -1.68
C GLN A 219 40.17 -5.57 -1.73
N ALA A 220 39.75 -6.32 -2.75
CA ALA A 220 40.24 -7.66 -3.10
C ALA A 220 41.14 -7.56 -4.34
#